data_AF-A0A0C3DTP9-F1
#
_entry.id   AF-A0A0C3DTP9-F1
#
_cell.length_a   1.000
_cell.length_b   1.000
_cell.length_c   1.000
_cell.angle_alpha   90.00
_cell.angle_beta   90.00
_cell.angle_gamma   90.00
#
_symmetry.space_group_name_H-M   'P 1'
#
loop_
_entity.id
_entity.type
_entity.pdbx_description
1 polymer ?
#
loop_
_entity_poly.entity_id
_entity_poly.type
_entity_poly.pdbx_seq_one_letter_code
_entity_poly.pdbx_strand_id
1 'polypeptide(L)'
;MNSLQIPDSSPSRVSRPVSVSVQSPSQPHQLQSQSHAQSQSQSQSRRQQRASHLVISPTQQSQADDAAHGSSTAYRDVYSHPAAVAYATVHPRRTIPKFGPYLLLQTLGEGEFGKVKLGLHCQWGEEVAVKLIRRGSVDSSLRMSKVEREIEVLRTLNHPNIVRLYDVIETDKYIGIILEYASGGELFDYILAQRYFKEKDAAKLFSQLVSGVWYIHQKKIVHRDLKLENLLLDRHRNVIIIDFGFANRFERRADDLMQTSCGSSCYAAPELVISEGLHVGSAVDIWSCGVILYAMLTGNLPFDDDSANPDGDNINLLYKYIVNTPLSFPDYVS
;
A
#
# COMPACT_ATOMS: atom_id res chain seq x y z
N MET A 1 25.87 73.67 48.93
CA MET A 1 27.17 73.09 49.30
C MET A 1 27.75 72.38 48.08
N ASN A 2 29.08 72.43 47.93
CA ASN A 2 29.98 71.84 46.92
C ASN A 2 29.52 70.53 46.25
N SER A 3 29.96 70.13 45.04
CA SER A 3 30.68 70.77 43.92
C SER A 3 30.75 69.79 42.72
N LEU A 4 31.02 70.33 41.52
CA LEU A 4 31.73 69.80 40.32
C LEU A 4 32.30 68.35 40.34
N GLN A 5 32.50 67.59 39.23
CA GLN A 5 32.85 67.99 37.84
C GLN A 5 32.77 66.81 36.81
N ILE A 6 32.91 67.13 35.52
CA ILE A 6 32.86 66.28 34.29
C ILE A 6 33.91 66.91 33.31
N PRO A 7 34.73 66.23 32.44
CA PRO A 7 34.37 65.15 31.48
C PRO A 7 35.44 64.07 31.12
N ASP A 8 35.10 63.24 30.11
CA ASP A 8 35.90 62.59 29.02
C ASP A 8 37.40 62.24 29.14
N SER A 9 37.77 61.04 28.63
CA SER A 9 38.46 60.89 27.31
C SER A 9 38.88 59.44 26.96
N SER A 10 38.82 59.12 25.65
CA SER A 10 39.46 57.97 24.98
C SER A 10 40.79 58.45 24.31
N PRO A 11 41.73 57.64 23.74
CA PRO A 11 41.53 56.34 23.06
C PRO A 11 42.69 55.27 23.05
N SER A 12 42.39 54.10 22.45
CA SER A 12 43.26 53.18 21.66
C SER A 12 44.70 52.80 22.08
N ARG A 13 44.98 51.49 22.23
CA ARG A 13 45.96 50.79 21.35
C ARG A 13 45.94 49.24 21.38
N VAL A 14 46.22 48.72 20.19
CA VAL A 14 46.48 47.35 19.72
C VAL A 14 47.43 46.49 20.59
N SER A 15 47.12 45.19 20.71
CA SER A 15 48.09 44.07 20.70
C SER A 15 47.44 42.82 20.09
N ARG A 16 48.20 42.03 19.32
CA ARG A 16 47.72 40.84 18.56
C ARG A 16 48.57 39.60 18.92
N PRO A 17 48.44 38.43 18.25
CA PRO A 17 48.08 37.15 18.88
C PRO A 17 49.29 36.24 19.18
N VAL A 18 49.02 35.06 19.75
CA VAL A 18 49.92 33.90 19.67
C VAL A 18 49.19 32.72 19.04
N SER A 19 49.84 32.11 18.05
CA SER A 19 49.44 30.91 17.33
C SER A 19 50.60 29.92 17.36
N VAL A 20 50.33 28.62 17.51
CA VAL A 20 51.29 27.57 17.15
C VAL A 20 50.59 26.48 16.36
N SER A 21 50.91 26.41 15.07
CA SER A 21 50.69 25.28 14.17
C SER A 21 52.02 24.56 13.97
N VAL A 22 52.01 23.26 13.61
CA VAL A 22 53.08 22.47 12.92
C VAL A 22 52.64 21.00 12.96
N GLN A 23 52.77 20.14 11.94
CA GLN A 23 52.83 20.27 10.47
C GLN A 23 52.73 18.82 9.89
N SER A 24 52.19 18.64 8.68
CA SER A 24 52.44 17.43 7.87
C SER A 24 53.84 17.51 7.20
N PRO A 25 54.37 16.42 6.59
CA PRO A 25 54.29 16.39 5.11
C PRO A 25 54.36 15.02 4.37
N SER A 26 54.02 15.09 3.07
CA SER A 26 54.59 14.39 1.89
C SER A 26 54.30 12.90 1.55
N GLN A 27 53.84 12.71 0.31
CA GLN A 27 53.94 11.50 -0.56
C GLN A 27 55.31 11.52 -1.33
N PRO A 28 55.57 10.76 -2.43
CA PRO A 28 54.93 9.56 -3.02
C PRO A 28 55.95 8.44 -3.38
N HIS A 29 55.53 7.31 -3.97
CA HIS A 29 56.28 6.59 -5.03
C HIS A 29 55.46 5.46 -5.71
N GLN A 30 55.73 5.20 -7.00
CA GLN A 30 55.27 4.04 -7.78
C GLN A 30 56.39 2.99 -7.92
N LEU A 31 56.06 1.70 -8.11
CA LEU A 31 56.66 0.83 -9.16
C LEU A 31 55.98 -0.56 -9.28
N GLN A 32 56.22 -1.18 -10.44
CA GLN A 32 55.64 -2.42 -11.02
C GLN A 32 56.01 -3.71 -10.21
N SER A 33 55.51 -4.94 -10.44
CA SER A 33 55.26 -5.64 -11.72
C SER A 33 54.65 -7.07 -11.58
N GLN A 34 53.93 -7.54 -12.63
CA GLN A 34 53.80 -8.96 -13.11
C GLN A 34 53.09 -10.05 -12.23
N SER A 35 52.47 -11.13 -12.75
CA SER A 35 51.94 -11.48 -14.10
C SER A 35 51.08 -12.79 -14.09
N HIS A 36 50.30 -13.03 -15.17
CA HIS A 36 49.59 -14.28 -15.57
C HIS A 36 48.36 -14.73 -14.73
N ALA A 37 47.33 -15.41 -15.29
CA ALA A 37 47.22 -16.10 -16.60
C ALA A 37 45.89 -15.82 -17.37
N GLN A 38 45.81 -16.34 -18.60
CA GLN A 38 44.78 -16.03 -19.62
C GLN A 38 43.54 -16.94 -19.53
N SER A 39 42.41 -16.46 -20.05
CA SER A 39 41.65 -17.23 -21.07
C SER A 39 40.79 -16.30 -21.94
N GLN A 40 40.69 -16.64 -23.24
CA GLN A 40 39.89 -15.93 -24.23
C GLN A 40 38.54 -16.63 -24.39
N SER A 41 37.47 -15.90 -24.73
CA SER A 41 36.69 -16.21 -25.94
C SER A 41 35.47 -15.29 -26.17
N GLN A 42 35.44 -14.74 -27.39
CA GLN A 42 34.29 -14.61 -28.29
C GLN A 42 33.00 -13.89 -27.84
N SER A 43 32.80 -12.76 -28.51
CA SER A 43 31.50 -12.20 -28.89
C SER A 43 30.51 -13.22 -29.46
N GLN A 44 29.25 -13.18 -29.01
CA GLN A 44 28.11 -13.56 -29.84
C GLN A 44 26.87 -12.73 -29.49
N SER A 45 26.28 -12.10 -30.51
CA SER A 45 24.99 -11.44 -30.42
C SER A 45 23.87 -12.48 -30.52
N ARG A 46 22.82 -12.35 -29.68
CA ARG A 46 21.56 -13.08 -29.90
C ARG A 46 20.35 -12.14 -29.86
N ARG A 47 19.70 -12.07 -31.02
CA ARG A 47 18.38 -11.47 -31.23
C ARG A 47 17.31 -12.20 -30.41
N GLN A 48 16.36 -11.41 -29.93
CA GLN A 48 14.92 -11.69 -29.86
C GLN A 48 14.47 -13.16 -30.08
N GLN A 49 13.83 -13.74 -29.05
CA GLN A 49 12.69 -14.61 -29.26
C GLN A 49 11.53 -14.16 -28.36
N ARG A 50 10.39 -13.85 -28.98
CA ARG A 50 9.10 -13.67 -28.29
C ARG A 50 8.66 -15.04 -27.76
N ALA A 51 8.38 -15.15 -26.46
CA ALA A 51 7.61 -16.27 -25.96
C ALA A 51 6.14 -16.08 -26.34
N SER A 52 5.59 -17.01 -27.11
CA SER A 52 4.19 -17.02 -27.54
C SER A 52 3.26 -17.51 -26.43
N HIS A 53 2.03 -16.99 -26.42
CA HIS A 53 0.95 -17.46 -25.54
C HIS A 53 0.80 -18.99 -25.59
N LEU A 54 0.83 -19.64 -24.43
CA LEU A 54 0.33 -20.99 -24.23
C LEU A 54 -0.79 -20.95 -23.18
N VAL A 55 -2.02 -21.10 -23.65
CA VAL A 55 -3.20 -21.21 -22.81
C VAL A 55 -3.26 -22.64 -22.27
N ILE A 56 -3.13 -22.78 -20.95
CA ILE A 56 -3.37 -24.06 -20.26
C ILE A 56 -4.85 -24.12 -19.90
N SER A 57 -5.60 -24.94 -20.62
CA SER A 57 -7.01 -25.25 -20.30
C SER A 57 -7.08 -26.31 -19.20
N PRO A 58 -7.84 -26.11 -18.10
CA PRO A 58 -8.11 -27.17 -17.14
C PRO A 58 -9.02 -28.27 -17.74
N THR A 59 -8.74 -29.52 -17.38
CA THR A 59 -9.49 -30.71 -17.80
C THR A 59 -10.87 -30.82 -17.14
N GLN A 60 -11.79 -31.52 -17.82
CA GLN A 60 -13.17 -31.73 -17.38
C GLN A 60 -13.28 -32.80 -16.27
N GLN A 61 -13.75 -32.38 -15.09
CA GLN A 61 -14.46 -33.13 -14.03
C GLN A 61 -14.78 -32.06 -12.97
N SER A 62 -16.03 -31.76 -12.59
CA SER A 62 -17.14 -32.65 -12.31
C SER A 62 -18.50 -32.08 -12.74
N GLN A 63 -19.47 -32.94 -13.07
CA GLN A 63 -20.89 -32.58 -13.21
C GLN A 63 -21.67 -33.06 -11.98
N ALA A 64 -22.20 -32.12 -11.19
CA ALA A 64 -23.47 -32.20 -10.45
C ALA A 64 -23.66 -30.88 -9.67
N ASP A 65 -24.92 -30.50 -9.46
CA ASP A 65 -25.39 -29.51 -8.47
C ASP A 65 -24.86 -28.07 -8.57
N ASP A 66 -25.49 -27.28 -9.47
CA ASP A 66 -26.12 -25.99 -9.09
C ASP A 66 -26.95 -25.40 -10.25
N ALA A 67 -28.14 -25.96 -10.47
CA ALA A 67 -29.05 -25.56 -11.54
C ALA A 67 -30.01 -24.42 -11.16
N ALA A 68 -29.53 -23.40 -10.46
CA ALA A 68 -30.23 -22.12 -10.30
C ALA A 68 -29.32 -21.04 -9.70
N HIS A 69 -28.81 -20.09 -10.51
CA HIS A 69 -28.62 -18.66 -10.18
C HIS A 69 -27.99 -17.91 -11.37
N GLY A 70 -28.52 -16.74 -11.74
CA GLY A 70 -27.84 -15.74 -12.59
C GLY A 70 -27.86 -15.99 -14.11
N SER A 71 -28.75 -15.27 -14.83
CA SER A 71 -28.65 -15.15 -16.28
C SER A 71 -27.40 -14.35 -16.68
N SER A 72 -26.37 -15.05 -17.20
CA SER A 72 -25.24 -14.38 -17.85
C SER A 72 -25.68 -13.85 -19.22
N THR A 73 -26.25 -12.65 -19.24
CA THR A 73 -26.49 -11.91 -20.47
C THR A 73 -25.15 -11.44 -21.03
N ALA A 74 -24.58 -12.21 -21.95
CA ALA A 74 -23.44 -11.75 -22.74
C ALA A 74 -23.81 -10.45 -23.47
N TYR A 75 -23.27 -9.32 -23.00
CA TYR A 75 -23.54 -8.00 -23.57
C TYR A 75 -23.07 -7.95 -25.03
N ARG A 76 -24.02 -8.03 -25.97
CA ARG A 76 -23.75 -7.96 -27.43
C ARG A 76 -23.12 -6.64 -27.86
N ASP A 77 -23.31 -5.57 -27.08
CA ASP A 77 -22.58 -4.32 -27.22
C ASP A 77 -22.20 -3.78 -25.83
N VAL A 78 -20.90 -3.81 -25.51
CA VAL A 78 -20.34 -3.29 -24.26
C VAL A 78 -20.54 -1.77 -24.08
N TYR A 79 -20.73 -1.01 -25.16
CA TYR A 79 -20.99 0.44 -25.06
C TYR A 79 -22.42 0.74 -24.59
N SER A 80 -23.34 -0.22 -24.65
CA SER A 80 -24.69 -0.11 -24.08
C SER A 80 -24.75 -0.35 -22.56
N HIS A 81 -23.65 -0.78 -21.94
CA HIS A 81 -23.59 -1.06 -20.51
C HIS A 81 -23.84 0.22 -19.67
N PRO A 82 -24.62 0.16 -18.56
CA PRO A 82 -24.96 1.35 -17.77
C PRO A 82 -23.76 2.23 -17.39
N ALA A 83 -22.64 1.64 -16.95
CA ALA A 83 -21.42 2.38 -16.62
C ALA A 83 -20.76 3.06 -17.85
N ALA A 84 -20.79 2.42 -19.02
CA ALA A 84 -20.25 3.01 -20.26
C ALA A 84 -21.12 4.18 -20.74
N VAL A 85 -22.45 4.04 -20.65
CA VAL A 85 -23.42 5.11 -20.94
C VAL A 85 -23.22 6.28 -19.98
N ALA A 86 -23.14 6.02 -18.67
CA ALA A 86 -22.89 7.07 -17.67
C ALA A 86 -21.59 7.83 -17.92
N TYR A 87 -20.50 7.12 -18.25
CA TYR A 87 -19.23 7.75 -18.60
C TYR A 87 -19.35 8.64 -19.85
N ALA A 88 -20.03 8.15 -20.90
CA ALA A 88 -20.24 8.89 -22.14
C ALA A 88 -21.11 10.14 -21.94
N THR A 89 -22.12 10.09 -21.07
CA THR A 89 -22.95 11.25 -20.69
C THR A 89 -22.11 12.34 -20.02
N VAL A 90 -21.16 11.98 -19.15
CA VAL A 90 -20.25 12.94 -18.51
C VAL A 90 -19.17 13.45 -19.47
N HIS A 91 -18.80 12.66 -20.50
CA HIS A 91 -17.71 12.97 -21.43
C HIS A 91 -18.13 12.91 -22.92
N PRO A 92 -19.14 13.66 -23.37
CA PRO A 92 -19.79 13.46 -24.68
C PRO A 92 -18.92 13.73 -25.91
N ARG A 93 -17.71 14.30 -25.72
CA ARG A 93 -16.72 14.56 -26.79
C ARG A 93 -15.47 13.68 -26.70
N ARG A 94 -15.42 12.70 -25.80
CA ARG A 94 -14.27 11.80 -25.64
C ARG A 94 -14.66 10.37 -26.01
N THR A 95 -13.85 9.75 -26.86
CA THR A 95 -13.89 8.30 -27.03
C THR A 95 -13.44 7.62 -25.74
N ILE A 96 -14.15 6.56 -25.34
CA ILE A 96 -13.77 5.77 -24.15
C ILE A 96 -12.42 5.09 -24.42
N PRO A 97 -11.36 5.37 -23.63
CA PRO A 97 -10.06 4.73 -23.82
C PRO A 97 -10.14 3.22 -23.59
N LYS A 98 -9.22 2.46 -24.18
CA LYS A 98 -9.08 1.01 -23.93
C LYS A 98 -7.72 0.68 -23.34
N PHE A 99 -7.67 -0.39 -22.56
CA PHE A 99 -6.44 -1.01 -22.07
C PHE A 99 -6.60 -2.53 -22.12
N GLY A 100 -5.87 -3.19 -23.02
CA GLY A 100 -6.13 -4.58 -23.36
C GLY A 100 -7.59 -4.78 -23.78
N PRO A 101 -8.30 -5.80 -23.24
CA PRO A 101 -9.71 -6.04 -23.54
C PRO A 101 -10.68 -5.22 -22.68
N TYR A 102 -10.22 -4.22 -21.92
CA TYR A 102 -11.07 -3.40 -21.04
C TYR A 102 -11.32 -2.00 -21.62
N LEU A 103 -12.58 -1.54 -21.56
CA LEU A 103 -12.87 -0.11 -21.64
C LEU A 103 -12.47 0.56 -20.32
N LEU A 104 -11.84 1.72 -20.36
CA LEU A 104 -11.47 2.50 -19.17
C LEU A 104 -12.44 3.66 -18.95
N LEU A 105 -13.16 3.62 -17.84
CA LEU A 105 -14.22 4.57 -17.48
C LEU A 105 -13.70 5.60 -16.45
N GLN A 106 -14.54 5.97 -15.47
CA GLN A 106 -14.19 6.92 -14.42
C GLN A 106 -12.99 6.45 -13.59
N THR A 107 -12.26 7.41 -13.03
CA THR A 107 -11.25 7.12 -12.00
C THR A 107 -11.97 6.78 -10.71
N LEU A 108 -11.58 5.67 -10.07
CA LEU A 108 -12.07 5.25 -8.76
C LEU A 108 -11.20 5.84 -7.64
N GLY A 109 -9.89 5.97 -7.87
CA GLY A 109 -8.96 6.59 -6.94
C GLY A 109 -7.61 6.91 -7.60
N GLU A 110 -6.81 7.73 -6.93
CA GLU A 110 -5.42 8.05 -7.32
C GLU A 110 -4.52 7.83 -6.09
N GLY A 111 -3.47 7.02 -6.24
CA GLY A 111 -2.58 6.62 -5.14
C GLY A 111 -1.10 6.60 -5.54
N GLU A 112 -0.22 6.16 -4.62
CA GLU A 112 1.26 6.19 -4.77
C GLU A 112 1.75 5.62 -6.12
N PHE A 113 1.05 4.61 -6.64
CA PHE A 113 1.44 3.85 -7.84
C PHE A 113 0.83 4.37 -9.15
N GLY A 114 -0.18 5.25 -9.09
CA GLY A 114 -0.89 5.73 -10.26
C GLY A 114 -2.40 5.83 -10.05
N LYS A 115 -3.19 5.51 -11.08
CA LYS A 115 -4.65 5.71 -11.08
C LYS A 115 -5.39 4.38 -11.14
N VAL A 116 -6.38 4.22 -10.26
CA VAL A 116 -7.35 3.13 -10.33
C VAL A 116 -8.54 3.60 -11.14
N LYS A 117 -8.97 2.82 -12.13
CA LYS A 117 -10.14 3.13 -12.97
C LYS A 117 -11.16 2.02 -12.92
N LEU A 118 -12.44 2.37 -13.06
CA LEU A 118 -13.46 1.39 -13.40
C LEU A 118 -13.17 0.91 -14.83
N GLY A 119 -12.96 -0.39 -14.97
CA GLY A 119 -12.82 -1.09 -16.22
C GLY A 119 -14.08 -1.88 -16.55
N LEU A 120 -14.33 -2.10 -17.84
CA LEU A 120 -15.45 -2.93 -18.31
C LEU A 120 -14.94 -3.89 -19.38
N HIS A 121 -15.09 -5.20 -19.16
CA HIS A 121 -14.55 -6.20 -20.09
C HIS A 121 -15.34 -6.22 -21.42
N CYS A 122 -14.65 -6.04 -22.55
CA CYS A 122 -15.27 -5.80 -23.86
C CYS A 122 -16.16 -6.94 -24.38
N GLN A 123 -16.01 -8.18 -23.90
CA GLN A 123 -16.72 -9.34 -24.43
C GLN A 123 -17.97 -9.73 -23.62
N TRP A 124 -17.98 -9.49 -22.31
CA TRP A 124 -19.04 -9.98 -21.42
C TRP A 124 -19.57 -8.92 -20.44
N GLY A 125 -18.94 -7.73 -20.37
CA GLY A 125 -19.45 -6.61 -19.57
C GLY A 125 -19.20 -6.71 -18.06
N GLU A 126 -18.20 -7.49 -17.61
CA GLU A 126 -17.83 -7.49 -16.18
C GLU A 126 -17.15 -6.18 -15.80
N GLU A 127 -17.59 -5.59 -14.68
CA GLU A 127 -16.97 -4.43 -14.06
C GLU A 127 -15.75 -4.84 -13.22
N VAL A 128 -14.63 -4.16 -13.42
CA VAL A 128 -13.34 -4.46 -12.77
C VAL A 128 -12.66 -3.20 -12.29
N ALA A 129 -11.78 -3.29 -11.30
CA ALA A 129 -10.87 -2.20 -10.94
C ALA A 129 -9.53 -2.37 -11.68
N VAL A 130 -9.09 -1.35 -12.40
CA VAL A 130 -7.85 -1.35 -13.19
C VAL A 130 -6.84 -0.39 -12.57
N LYS A 131 -5.86 -0.92 -11.81
CA LYS A 131 -4.76 -0.16 -11.19
C LYS A 131 -3.67 0.06 -12.25
N LEU A 132 -3.60 1.27 -12.82
CA LEU A 132 -2.68 1.65 -13.91
C LEU A 132 -1.41 2.31 -13.38
N ILE A 133 -0.28 1.65 -13.59
CA ILE A 133 1.04 1.99 -13.03
C ILE A 133 1.98 2.33 -14.18
N ARG A 134 2.57 3.53 -14.19
CA ARG A 134 3.39 4.02 -15.30
C ARG A 134 4.84 3.49 -15.21
N ARG A 135 5.36 2.99 -16.33
CA ARG A 135 6.76 2.54 -16.45
C ARG A 135 7.70 3.74 -16.67
N GLY A 136 8.90 3.69 -16.08
CA GLY A 136 10.03 4.55 -16.45
C GLY A 136 10.21 5.88 -15.70
N SER A 137 9.84 5.96 -14.41
CA SER A 137 10.34 7.03 -13.52
C SER A 137 11.65 6.62 -12.84
N VAL A 138 12.47 7.59 -12.38
CA VAL A 138 13.78 7.29 -11.76
C VAL A 138 13.63 6.64 -10.37
N ASP A 139 12.62 7.03 -9.58
CA ASP A 139 12.25 6.39 -8.31
C ASP A 139 11.63 4.99 -8.47
N SER A 140 11.76 4.32 -9.62
CA SER A 140 10.92 3.16 -9.94
C SER A 140 11.28 1.87 -9.22
N SER A 141 12.52 1.65 -8.76
CA SER A 141 12.94 0.33 -8.24
C SER A 141 12.16 -0.13 -7.00
N LEU A 142 12.12 0.68 -5.93
CA LEU A 142 11.37 0.38 -4.71
C LEU A 142 9.85 0.38 -4.95
N ARG A 143 9.36 1.23 -5.85
CA ARG A 143 7.94 1.27 -6.23
C ARG A 143 7.54 0.01 -7.01
N MET A 144 8.40 -0.45 -7.90
CA MET A 144 8.19 -1.67 -8.68
C MET A 144 8.26 -2.92 -7.81
N SER A 145 9.15 -3.00 -6.82
CA SER A 145 9.22 -4.17 -5.94
C SER A 145 7.98 -4.32 -5.05
N LYS A 146 7.36 -3.21 -4.60
CA LYS A 146 6.02 -3.24 -3.96
C LYS A 146 4.96 -3.82 -4.92
N VAL A 147 4.94 -3.34 -6.18
CA VAL A 147 3.97 -3.74 -7.21
C VAL A 147 4.13 -5.22 -7.61
N GLU A 148 5.35 -5.68 -7.81
CA GLU A 148 5.68 -7.08 -8.10
C GLU A 148 5.25 -7.99 -6.92
N ARG A 149 5.48 -7.55 -5.68
CA ARG A 149 5.04 -8.27 -4.48
C ARG A 149 3.52 -8.30 -4.34
N GLU A 150 2.83 -7.19 -4.59
CA GLU A 150 1.36 -7.12 -4.58
C GLU A 150 0.78 -8.16 -5.55
N ILE A 151 1.30 -8.22 -6.78
CA ILE A 151 0.91 -9.20 -7.80
C ILE A 151 1.22 -10.64 -7.33
N GLU A 152 2.42 -10.89 -6.83
CA GLU A 152 2.86 -12.22 -6.40
C GLU A 152 2.04 -12.76 -5.21
N VAL A 153 1.72 -11.88 -4.25
CA VAL A 153 0.84 -12.19 -3.12
C VAL A 153 -0.57 -12.48 -3.62
N LEU A 154 -1.20 -11.55 -4.35
CA LEU A 154 -2.59 -11.69 -4.81
C LEU A 154 -2.80 -12.92 -5.70
N ARG A 155 -1.84 -13.31 -6.53
CA ARG A 155 -1.88 -14.57 -7.31
C ARG A 155 -2.07 -15.83 -6.46
N THR A 156 -1.73 -15.78 -5.18
CA THR A 156 -1.84 -16.91 -4.24
C THR A 156 -3.07 -16.82 -3.31
N LEU A 157 -3.89 -15.77 -3.42
CA LEU A 157 -5.05 -15.52 -2.58
C LEU A 157 -6.37 -15.77 -3.35
N ASN A 158 -7.32 -16.43 -2.68
CA ASN A 158 -8.68 -16.65 -3.16
C ASN A 158 -9.60 -16.85 -1.94
N HIS A 159 -10.22 -15.77 -1.47
CA HIS A 159 -11.07 -15.74 -0.27
C HIS A 159 -12.14 -14.65 -0.46
N PRO A 160 -13.41 -14.86 -0.03
CA PRO A 160 -14.52 -13.93 -0.29
C PRO A 160 -14.37 -12.54 0.34
N ASN A 161 -13.42 -12.34 1.26
CA ASN A 161 -13.13 -11.06 1.91
C ASN A 161 -11.77 -10.48 1.52
N ILE A 162 -11.20 -10.90 0.39
CA ILE A 162 -9.93 -10.41 -0.15
C ILE A 162 -10.13 -10.12 -1.63
N VAL A 163 -9.69 -8.95 -2.10
CA VAL A 163 -9.81 -8.57 -3.51
C VAL A 163 -9.20 -9.61 -4.43
N ARG A 164 -9.99 -10.10 -5.39
CA ARG A 164 -9.49 -11.06 -6.36
C ARG A 164 -8.69 -10.38 -7.47
N LEU A 165 -7.50 -10.92 -7.75
CA LEU A 165 -6.76 -10.63 -8.97
C LEU A 165 -7.32 -11.46 -10.13
N TYR A 166 -7.72 -10.79 -11.21
CA TYR A 166 -8.16 -11.44 -12.44
C TYR A 166 -7.04 -11.60 -13.46
N ASP A 167 -6.25 -10.54 -13.70
CA ASP A 167 -5.19 -10.55 -14.72
C ASP A 167 -4.14 -9.44 -14.46
N VAL A 168 -2.98 -9.54 -15.12
CA VAL A 168 -1.96 -8.48 -15.17
C VAL A 168 -1.55 -8.25 -16.62
N ILE A 169 -1.85 -7.06 -17.13
CA ILE A 169 -1.59 -6.68 -18.52
C ILE A 169 -0.42 -5.69 -18.57
N GLU A 170 0.63 -6.06 -19.28
CA GLU A 170 1.80 -5.21 -19.49
C GLU A 170 1.82 -4.57 -20.88
N THR A 171 2.25 -3.31 -20.93
CA THR A 171 2.51 -2.54 -22.15
C THR A 171 3.82 -1.78 -22.00
N ASP A 172 4.35 -1.20 -23.09
CA ASP A 172 5.58 -0.39 -23.06
C ASP A 172 5.51 0.80 -22.10
N LYS A 173 4.30 1.29 -21.78
CA LYS A 173 4.07 2.51 -20.98
C LYS A 173 3.48 2.25 -19.60
N TYR A 174 2.72 1.16 -19.43
CA TYR A 174 1.97 0.86 -18.22
C TYR A 174 1.95 -0.63 -17.89
N ILE A 175 1.92 -0.92 -16.60
CA ILE A 175 1.46 -2.19 -16.03
C ILE A 175 0.04 -1.91 -15.50
N GLY A 176 -0.93 -2.75 -15.88
CA GLY A 176 -2.29 -2.68 -15.37
C GLY A 176 -2.65 -3.95 -14.62
N ILE A 177 -2.93 -3.81 -13.33
CA ILE A 177 -3.42 -4.90 -12.48
C ILE A 177 -4.95 -4.88 -12.56
N ILE A 178 -5.55 -6.00 -12.97
CA ILE A 178 -7.00 -6.15 -13.11
C ILE A 178 -7.55 -6.85 -11.87
N LEU A 179 -8.32 -6.12 -11.09
CA LEU A 179 -8.86 -6.54 -9.81
C LEU A 179 -10.39 -6.61 -9.84
N GLU A 180 -10.96 -7.37 -8.93
CA GLU A 180 -12.39 -7.33 -8.58
C GLU A 180 -12.84 -5.90 -8.21
N TYR A 181 -14.04 -5.51 -8.66
CA TYR A 181 -14.61 -4.21 -8.34
C TYR A 181 -15.56 -4.29 -7.14
N ALA A 182 -15.09 -3.76 -6.00
CA ALA A 182 -15.91 -3.57 -4.81
C ALA A 182 -16.75 -2.29 -4.94
N SER A 183 -17.99 -2.43 -5.45
CA SER A 183 -18.85 -1.30 -5.82
C SER A 183 -19.51 -0.54 -4.66
N GLY A 184 -19.32 -0.98 -3.41
CA GLY A 184 -19.91 -0.40 -2.20
C GLY A 184 -19.14 0.77 -1.61
N GLY A 185 -17.97 1.11 -2.16
CA GLY A 185 -17.11 2.21 -1.69
C GLY A 185 -16.23 1.81 -0.50
N GLU A 186 -15.58 2.80 0.10
CA GLU A 186 -14.73 2.62 1.28
C GLU A 186 -15.56 2.39 2.54
N LEU A 187 -15.08 1.53 3.44
CA LEU A 187 -15.72 1.32 4.74
C LEU A 187 -15.72 2.60 5.58
N PHE A 188 -14.67 3.41 5.45
CA PHE A 188 -14.52 4.71 6.11
C PHE A 188 -15.73 5.63 5.87
N ASP A 189 -16.11 5.83 4.61
CA ASP A 189 -17.28 6.65 4.23
C ASP A 189 -18.57 6.13 4.86
N TYR A 190 -18.70 4.80 5.00
CA TYR A 190 -19.89 4.18 5.59
C TYR A 190 -19.97 4.41 7.11
N ILE A 191 -18.84 4.38 7.82
CA ILE A 191 -18.76 4.77 9.24
C ILE A 191 -19.11 6.25 9.38
N LEU A 192 -18.48 7.13 8.59
CA LEU A 192 -18.69 8.58 8.64
C LEU A 192 -20.16 8.95 8.40
N ALA A 193 -20.82 8.29 7.44
CA ALA A 193 -22.24 8.51 7.12
C ALA A 193 -23.21 8.00 8.20
N GLN A 194 -22.86 6.97 8.97
CA GLN A 194 -23.67 6.44 10.08
C GLN A 194 -23.29 7.04 11.45
N ARG A 195 -22.20 7.81 11.51
CA ARG A 195 -21.46 8.22 12.71
C ARG A 195 -20.78 7.07 13.45
N TYR A 196 -21.46 5.94 13.64
CA TYR A 196 -20.90 4.68 14.17
C TYR A 196 -21.83 3.51 13.82
N PHE A 197 -21.37 2.27 13.97
CA PHE A 197 -22.19 1.07 13.77
C PHE A 197 -22.69 0.51 15.10
N LYS A 198 -23.88 -0.10 15.05
CA LYS A 198 -24.37 -0.95 16.13
C LYS A 198 -23.53 -2.22 16.17
N GLU A 199 -23.29 -2.75 17.36
CA GLU A 199 -22.47 -3.96 17.58
C GLU A 199 -22.82 -5.13 16.66
N LYS A 200 -24.11 -5.37 16.38
CA LYS A 200 -24.54 -6.45 15.47
C LYS A 200 -24.00 -6.26 14.04
N ASP A 201 -24.00 -5.03 13.54
CA ASP A 201 -23.54 -4.70 12.19
C ASP A 201 -22.00 -4.64 12.15
N ALA A 202 -21.37 -4.07 13.18
CA ALA A 202 -19.93 -4.09 13.38
C ALA A 202 -19.39 -5.53 13.47
N ALA A 203 -20.00 -6.40 14.29
CA ALA A 203 -19.62 -7.80 14.45
C ALA A 203 -19.72 -8.59 13.13
N LYS A 204 -20.72 -8.32 12.28
CA LYS A 204 -20.81 -8.92 10.94
C LYS A 204 -19.58 -8.55 10.11
N LEU A 205 -19.30 -7.26 9.96
CA LEU A 205 -18.17 -6.77 9.14
C LEU A 205 -16.82 -7.18 9.73
N PHE A 206 -16.68 -7.14 11.05
CA PHE A 206 -15.47 -7.57 11.76
C PHE A 206 -15.22 -9.07 11.61
N SER A 207 -16.25 -9.92 11.66
CA SER A 207 -16.08 -11.36 11.41
C SER A 207 -15.55 -11.67 10.00
N GLN A 208 -15.93 -10.85 9.01
CA GLN A 208 -15.45 -10.93 7.63
C GLN A 208 -14.00 -10.48 7.49
N LEU A 209 -13.65 -9.36 8.14
CA LEU A 209 -12.26 -8.89 8.25
C LEU A 209 -11.37 -9.97 8.87
N VAL A 210 -11.76 -10.50 10.05
CA VAL A 210 -11.01 -11.54 10.76
C VAL A 210 -10.88 -12.83 9.94
N SER A 211 -11.92 -13.22 9.18
CA SER A 211 -11.84 -14.36 8.24
C SER A 211 -10.76 -14.15 7.16
N GLY A 212 -10.72 -12.96 6.55
CA GLY A 212 -9.70 -12.60 5.55
C GLY A 212 -8.28 -12.54 6.13
N VAL A 213 -8.12 -11.93 7.30
CA VAL A 213 -6.82 -11.82 8.01
C VAL A 213 -6.32 -13.20 8.44
N TRP A 214 -7.18 -14.03 9.02
CA TRP A 214 -6.84 -15.41 9.37
C TRP A 214 -6.39 -16.21 8.15
N TYR A 215 -7.09 -16.08 7.01
CA TYR A 215 -6.74 -16.77 5.77
C TYR A 215 -5.35 -16.40 5.24
N ILE A 216 -4.96 -15.12 5.25
CA ILE A 216 -3.61 -14.70 4.83
C ILE A 216 -2.53 -15.19 5.81
N HIS A 217 -2.81 -15.17 7.12
CA HIS A 217 -1.90 -15.69 8.14
C HIS A 217 -1.67 -17.21 8.01
N GLN A 218 -2.71 -17.98 7.65
CA GLN A 218 -2.54 -19.41 7.33
C GLN A 218 -1.60 -19.61 6.13
N LYS A 219 -1.66 -18.72 5.13
CA LYS A 219 -0.75 -18.69 3.98
C LYS A 219 0.63 -18.05 4.25
N LYS A 220 0.96 -17.77 5.52
CA LYS A 220 2.23 -17.14 5.95
C LYS A 220 2.47 -15.77 5.32
N ILE A 221 1.37 -15.06 5.04
CA ILE A 221 1.35 -13.67 4.57
C ILE A 221 0.81 -12.79 5.69
N VAL A 222 1.43 -11.64 5.92
CA VAL A 222 0.93 -10.58 6.79
C VAL A 222 0.81 -9.29 5.98
N HIS A 223 -0.23 -8.50 6.27
CA HIS A 223 -0.65 -7.35 5.48
C HIS A 223 0.17 -6.09 5.79
N ARG A 224 0.39 -5.80 7.09
CA ARG A 224 1.13 -4.65 7.66
C ARG A 224 0.55 -3.25 7.45
N ASP A 225 -0.41 -3.07 6.55
CA ASP A 225 -1.11 -1.79 6.34
C ASP A 225 -2.63 -1.97 6.38
N LEU A 226 -3.15 -2.69 7.39
CA LEU A 226 -4.61 -2.79 7.60
C LEU A 226 -5.13 -1.48 8.21
N LYS A 227 -6.08 -0.86 7.52
CA LYS A 227 -6.72 0.41 7.91
C LYS A 227 -8.06 0.56 7.19
N LEU A 228 -8.90 1.51 7.60
CA LEU A 228 -10.25 1.70 7.05
C LEU A 228 -10.24 2.00 5.54
N GLU A 229 -9.23 2.73 5.07
CA GLU A 229 -9.00 3.10 3.68
C GLU A 229 -8.65 1.88 2.80
N ASN A 230 -8.08 0.82 3.40
CA ASN A 230 -7.74 -0.43 2.72
C ASN A 230 -8.86 -1.50 2.87
N LEU A 231 -10.07 -1.10 3.29
CA LEU A 231 -11.25 -1.94 3.36
C LEU A 231 -12.38 -1.37 2.50
N LEU A 232 -12.73 -2.07 1.42
CA LEU A 232 -13.87 -1.74 0.58
C LEU A 232 -15.09 -2.59 0.94
N LEU A 233 -16.26 -2.16 0.50
CA LEU A 233 -17.51 -2.93 0.55
C LEU A 233 -17.89 -3.45 -0.84
N ASP A 234 -18.32 -4.71 -0.92
CA ASP A 234 -18.97 -5.23 -2.13
C ASP A 234 -20.41 -4.67 -2.29
N ARG A 235 -21.07 -5.02 -3.41
CA ARG A 235 -22.48 -4.68 -3.68
C ARG A 235 -23.49 -5.20 -2.64
N HIS A 236 -23.08 -6.13 -1.78
CA HIS A 236 -23.89 -6.75 -0.72
C HIS A 236 -23.53 -6.24 0.69
N ARG A 237 -22.60 -5.26 0.79
CA ARG A 237 -22.00 -4.77 2.04
C ARG A 237 -21.31 -5.88 2.83
N ASN A 238 -20.41 -6.58 2.15
CA ASN A 238 -19.40 -7.44 2.74
C ASN A 238 -18.02 -6.78 2.62
N VAL A 239 -17.15 -6.98 3.61
CA VAL A 239 -15.78 -6.44 3.62
C VAL A 239 -14.91 -7.13 2.56
N ILE A 240 -14.18 -6.34 1.79
CA ILE A 240 -13.14 -6.76 0.85
C ILE A 240 -11.83 -6.05 1.23
N ILE A 241 -10.82 -6.83 1.66
CA ILE A 241 -9.47 -6.32 1.96
C ILE A 241 -8.72 -6.03 0.65
N ILE A 242 -8.14 -4.84 0.53
CA ILE A 242 -7.37 -4.37 -0.63
C ILE A 242 -5.94 -3.93 -0.25
N ASP A 243 -5.12 -3.67 -1.28
CA ASP A 243 -3.73 -3.17 -1.25
C ASP A 243 -2.71 -3.98 -0.43
N PHE A 244 -2.19 -5.03 -1.07
CA PHE A 244 -1.12 -5.88 -0.55
C PHE A 244 0.30 -5.32 -0.87
N GLY A 245 0.44 -4.04 -1.24
CA GLY A 245 1.74 -3.43 -1.57
C GLY A 245 2.76 -3.44 -0.43
N PHE A 246 2.29 -3.50 0.82
CA PHE A 246 3.11 -3.64 2.02
C PHE A 246 3.18 -5.07 2.59
N ALA A 247 2.53 -6.06 1.98
CA ALA A 247 2.52 -7.42 2.49
C ALA A 247 3.92 -8.06 2.53
N ASN A 248 4.09 -9.16 3.28
CA ASN A 248 5.33 -9.96 3.27
C ASN A 248 5.07 -11.46 3.49
N ARG A 249 5.99 -12.33 3.06
CA ARG A 249 5.97 -13.79 3.30
C ARG A 249 7.01 -14.19 4.35
N PHE A 250 6.64 -15.03 5.31
CA PHE A 250 7.52 -15.45 6.42
C PHE A 250 8.44 -16.66 6.16
N GLU A 251 8.74 -17.02 4.90
CA GLU A 251 9.37 -18.32 4.61
C GLU A 251 10.86 -18.43 4.98
N ARG A 252 11.55 -17.35 5.37
CA ARG A 252 12.98 -17.41 5.74
C ARG A 252 13.28 -16.79 7.12
N ARG A 253 13.48 -17.68 8.10
CA ARG A 253 13.96 -17.44 9.49
C ARG A 253 15.29 -16.67 9.65
N ALA A 254 15.90 -16.18 8.57
CA ALA A 254 17.22 -15.56 8.56
C ALA A 254 17.26 -14.19 7.83
N ASP A 255 16.23 -13.85 7.06
CA ASP A 255 16.14 -12.56 6.34
C ASP A 255 15.21 -11.56 7.06
N ASP A 256 14.75 -11.91 8.27
CA ASP A 256 13.73 -11.21 9.07
C ASP A 256 14.30 -9.98 9.81
N LEU A 257 15.27 -9.28 9.18
CA LEU A 257 15.83 -8.02 9.67
C LEU A 257 14.81 -6.89 9.44
N MET A 258 13.89 -6.77 10.40
CA MET A 258 12.87 -5.73 10.49
C MET A 258 13.53 -4.35 10.54
N GLN A 259 13.65 -3.68 9.39
CA GLN A 259 14.22 -2.33 9.30
C GLN A 259 13.50 -1.42 8.30
N THR A 260 12.16 -1.44 8.30
CA THR A 260 11.38 -0.41 7.61
C THR A 260 10.07 -0.14 8.33
N SER A 261 9.98 1.03 8.99
CA SER A 261 8.71 1.59 9.44
C SER A 261 7.81 1.80 8.22
N CYS A 262 6.74 1.03 8.11
CA CYS A 262 5.83 1.02 6.98
C CYS A 262 4.41 0.71 7.47
N GLY A 263 3.45 1.56 7.07
CA GLY A 263 2.06 1.57 7.52
C GLY A 263 1.62 2.98 7.88
N SER A 264 0.32 3.28 7.84
CA SER A 264 -0.23 4.53 8.38
C SER A 264 0.01 4.60 9.90
N SER A 265 0.51 5.74 10.40
CA SER A 265 1.07 5.85 11.75
C SER A 265 0.07 5.47 12.87
N CYS A 266 -1.18 5.94 12.80
CA CYS A 266 -2.24 5.69 13.78
C CYS A 266 -2.72 4.22 13.89
N TYR A 267 -2.30 3.33 12.98
CA TYR A 267 -2.64 1.90 13.01
C TYR A 267 -1.46 0.99 13.42
N ALA A 268 -0.29 1.57 13.74
CA ALA A 268 0.92 0.83 14.07
C ALA A 268 0.86 0.20 15.48
N ALA A 269 1.26 -1.07 15.59
CA ALA A 269 1.28 -1.80 16.86
C ALA A 269 2.53 -1.46 17.70
N PRO A 270 2.40 -1.27 19.03
CA PRO A 270 3.48 -0.74 19.88
C PRO A 270 4.74 -1.63 19.95
N GLU A 271 4.64 -2.92 19.64
CA GLU A 271 5.77 -3.85 19.64
C GLU A 271 6.73 -3.70 18.45
N LEU A 272 6.35 -2.94 17.40
CA LEU A 272 7.16 -2.69 16.19
C LEU A 272 8.52 -2.01 16.44
N VAL A 273 8.80 -1.59 17.67
CA VAL A 273 10.07 -0.97 18.09
C VAL A 273 10.91 -1.89 19.01
N ILE A 274 10.34 -2.97 19.57
CA ILE A 274 10.92 -3.62 20.77
C ILE A 274 11.07 -5.16 20.71
N SER A 275 10.52 -5.90 19.73
CA SER A 275 10.69 -7.38 19.72
C SER A 275 10.75 -8.05 18.34
N GLU A 276 11.53 -9.14 18.29
CA GLU A 276 11.79 -9.95 17.11
C GLU A 276 10.93 -11.23 17.08
N GLY A 277 10.49 -11.67 15.90
CA GLY A 277 10.07 -13.05 15.65
C GLY A 277 8.68 -13.25 15.04
N LEU A 278 8.41 -14.52 14.67
CA LEU A 278 7.28 -14.96 13.84
C LEU A 278 5.87 -14.55 14.34
N HIS A 279 5.72 -14.31 15.65
CA HIS A 279 4.44 -13.91 16.25
C HIS A 279 4.17 -12.40 16.12
N VAL A 280 5.21 -11.58 15.92
CA VAL A 280 5.13 -10.11 15.92
C VAL A 280 4.36 -9.62 14.68
N GLY A 281 4.71 -10.06 13.47
CA GLY A 281 4.03 -9.59 12.27
C GLY A 281 2.53 -9.94 12.23
N SER A 282 2.13 -11.12 12.71
CA SER A 282 0.70 -11.45 12.83
C SER A 282 0.00 -10.63 13.93
N ALA A 283 0.69 -10.31 15.03
CA ALA A 283 0.16 -9.44 16.08
C ALA A 283 -0.13 -8.02 15.57
N VAL A 284 0.71 -7.47 14.68
CA VAL A 284 0.50 -6.16 14.04
C VAL A 284 -0.84 -6.11 13.30
N ASP A 285 -1.13 -7.10 12.44
CA ASP A 285 -2.42 -7.14 11.72
C ASP A 285 -3.62 -7.26 12.69
N ILE A 286 -3.46 -7.98 13.81
CA ILE A 286 -4.51 -8.12 14.84
C ILE A 286 -4.70 -6.82 15.64
N TRP A 287 -3.63 -6.08 15.93
CA TRP A 287 -3.70 -4.74 16.53
C TRP A 287 -4.49 -3.79 15.62
N SER A 288 -4.14 -3.72 14.33
CA SER A 288 -4.86 -2.91 13.36
C SER A 288 -6.33 -3.32 13.23
N CYS A 289 -6.66 -4.63 13.32
CA CYS A 289 -8.05 -5.09 13.41
C CYS A 289 -8.77 -4.54 14.65
N GLY A 290 -8.11 -4.47 15.81
CA GLY A 290 -8.65 -3.87 17.03
C GLY A 290 -8.95 -2.37 16.87
N VAL A 291 -8.03 -1.62 16.26
CA VAL A 291 -8.22 -0.19 15.91
C VAL A 291 -9.42 0.00 14.98
N ILE A 292 -9.54 -0.85 13.96
CA ILE A 292 -10.67 -0.84 13.01
C ILE A 292 -12.00 -1.15 13.71
N LEU A 293 -12.04 -2.14 14.61
CA LEU A 293 -13.24 -2.45 15.39
C LEU A 293 -13.65 -1.30 16.31
N TYR A 294 -12.70 -0.67 16.98
CA TYR A 294 -12.96 0.52 17.80
C TYR A 294 -13.56 1.65 16.95
N ALA A 295 -13.02 1.90 15.75
CA ALA A 295 -13.56 2.92 14.84
C ALA A 295 -14.97 2.58 14.32
N MET A 296 -15.24 1.30 14.00
CA MET A 296 -16.59 0.83 13.67
C MET A 296 -17.60 1.12 14.81
N LEU A 297 -17.20 0.89 16.06
CA LEU A 297 -18.09 0.99 17.23
C LEU A 297 -18.26 2.43 17.75
N THR A 298 -17.22 3.26 17.69
CA THR A 298 -17.21 4.60 18.32
C THR A 298 -17.28 5.76 17.33
N GLY A 299 -17.05 5.51 16.04
CA GLY A 299 -16.97 6.54 15.01
C GLY A 299 -15.65 7.32 14.97
N ASN A 300 -14.71 7.02 15.86
CA ASN A 300 -13.46 7.76 16.04
C ASN A 300 -12.29 6.77 16.10
N LEU A 301 -11.08 7.21 15.75
CA LEU A 301 -9.87 6.41 16.00
C LEU A 301 -9.52 6.45 17.51
N PRO A 302 -8.96 5.37 18.08
CA PRO A 302 -8.63 5.30 19.51
C PRO A 302 -7.42 6.16 19.90
N PHE A 303 -6.56 6.51 18.94
CA PHE A 303 -5.26 7.13 19.19
C PHE A 303 -4.95 8.28 18.21
N ASP A 304 -5.84 9.28 18.12
CA ASP A 304 -5.85 10.28 17.03
C ASP A 304 -5.94 11.75 17.50
N ASP A 305 -5.86 11.99 18.83
CA ASP A 305 -5.89 13.34 19.43
C ASP A 305 -4.66 13.54 20.35
N ASP A 306 -3.46 13.33 19.79
CA ASP A 306 -2.20 13.65 20.46
C ASP A 306 -1.82 15.11 20.21
N SER A 307 -2.16 15.99 21.14
CA SER A 307 -1.78 17.42 21.09
C SER A 307 -0.26 17.65 21.03
N ALA A 308 0.58 16.66 21.36
CA ALA A 308 2.03 16.74 21.22
C ALA A 308 2.54 16.25 19.85
N ASN A 309 1.70 15.60 19.05
CA ASN A 309 1.99 15.10 17.71
C ASN A 309 0.80 15.32 16.75
N PRO A 310 0.37 16.59 16.53
CA PRO A 310 -0.90 16.91 15.86
C PRO A 310 -0.98 16.47 14.39
N ASP A 311 0.16 16.32 13.72
CA ASP A 311 0.24 15.83 12.33
C ASP A 311 0.45 14.30 12.24
N GLY A 312 0.59 13.59 13.37
CA GLY A 312 0.81 12.14 13.41
C GLY A 312 2.23 11.67 12.99
N ASP A 313 3.05 12.56 12.42
CA ASP A 313 4.35 12.25 11.81
C ASP A 313 5.42 11.73 12.79
N ASN A 314 5.40 12.15 14.07
CA ASN A 314 6.41 11.71 15.04
C ASN A 314 6.04 10.36 15.65
N ILE A 315 6.43 9.29 14.95
CA ILE A 315 6.27 7.88 15.35
C ILE A 315 6.66 7.62 16.82
N ASN A 316 7.71 8.26 17.35
CA ASN A 316 8.14 8.07 18.75
C ASN A 316 7.21 8.74 19.78
N LEU A 317 6.53 9.83 19.41
CA LEU A 317 5.50 10.44 20.26
C LEU A 317 4.22 9.62 20.18
N LEU A 318 3.82 9.21 18.97
CA LEU A 318 2.64 8.36 18.79
C LEU A 318 2.74 7.04 19.55
N TYR A 319 3.90 6.35 19.57
CA TYR A 319 4.07 5.16 20.41
C TYR A 319 3.95 5.47 21.92
N LYS A 320 4.46 6.61 22.38
CA LYS A 320 4.24 7.03 23.78
C LYS A 320 2.78 7.33 24.05
N TYR A 321 2.07 7.93 23.11
CA TYR A 321 0.64 8.19 23.23
C TYR A 321 -0.15 6.89 23.30
N ILE A 322 0.04 5.98 22.34
CA ILE A 322 -0.59 4.63 22.31
C ILE A 322 -0.36 3.87 23.63
N VAL A 323 0.86 3.89 24.18
CA VAL A 323 1.22 3.12 25.39
C VAL A 323 0.69 3.77 26.68
N ASN A 324 0.53 5.09 26.74
CA ASN A 324 0.14 5.82 27.96
C ASN A 324 -1.31 6.31 27.97
N THR A 325 -2.00 6.35 26.83
CA THR A 325 -3.39 6.80 26.72
C THR A 325 -4.35 5.63 27.01
N PRO A 326 -5.17 5.70 28.08
CA PRO A 326 -6.18 4.69 28.33
C PRO A 326 -7.30 4.78 27.28
N LEU A 327 -7.77 3.62 26.81
CA LEU A 327 -8.93 3.56 25.92
C LEU A 327 -10.19 4.06 26.65
N SER A 328 -10.97 4.88 25.97
CA SER A 328 -12.28 5.35 26.41
C SER A 328 -13.37 4.67 25.58
N PHE A 329 -14.42 4.18 26.21
CA PHE A 329 -15.56 3.58 25.53
C PHE A 329 -16.81 4.41 25.83
N PRO A 330 -17.56 4.86 24.81
CA PRO A 330 -18.85 5.53 25.03
C PRO A 330 -19.86 4.58 25.69
N ASP A 331 -20.75 5.12 26.53
CA ASP A 331 -21.77 4.36 27.30
C ASP A 331 -22.71 3.47 26.46
N TYR A 332 -22.70 3.60 25.13
CA TYR A 332 -23.51 2.82 24.19
C TYR A 332 -22.77 1.60 23.59
N VAL A 333 -21.50 1.39 23.97
CA VAL A 333 -20.70 0.20 23.61
C VAL A 333 -20.68 -0.74 24.83
N SER A 334 -21.09 -1.99 24.65
CA SER A 334 -21.34 -2.98 25.72
C SER A 334 -20.10 -3.75 26.18
#